data_AF-F2IA42-F1
#
_entry.id   AF-F2IA42-F1
#
_cell.length_a   1.000
_cell.length_b   1.000
_cell.length_c   1.000
_cell.angle_alpha   90.00
_cell.angle_beta   90.00
_cell.angle_gamma   90.00
#
_symmetry.space_group_name_H-M   'P 1'
#
loop_
_entity.id
_entity.type
_entity.pdbx_description
1 polymer ?
#
loop_
_entity_poly.entity_id
_entity_poly.type
_entity_poly.pdbx_seq_one_letter_code
_entity_poly.pdbx_strand_id
1 'polypeptide(L)'
;MRTFVIGDIHGCFDELIELTEKIQLKEDDLLISLGDIVDRGNKSKEVYDYFKSRPNSLVLIGNHERKHQNKILSYSQEIVKVQFGDEYESFLNWLDTLGYYYETADAIIVHAFFEHDKVLADQKQEVLSGSTSGDRYLEKKYPGEKYWSDFYTGSKPIIYGHHVVGTTPKIFNNTYGIDTGACHGDYLTAIELPGFIIHQVKAKRDYWKDEQKQGQIPVLKAKNWNEMRFSEIDKQLNKLAYIEEEEVVSYLLEIRTWKEGIQNSFETIKDEIDKYTKELMEIHQDNFTLEANKKSFKTYLFKSRSNNLTLQDLQKGLNTPAKIEELRKELESK
;
A
#
# COMPACT_ATOMS: atom_id res chain seq x y z
N MET A 1 -10.92 -18.70 -29.45
CA MET A 1 -10.69 -18.47 -28.01
C MET A 1 -11.39 -17.17 -27.64
N ARG A 2 -12.30 -17.16 -26.67
CA ARG A 2 -12.91 -15.91 -26.21
C ARG A 2 -11.95 -15.21 -25.26
N THR A 3 -11.95 -13.89 -25.28
CA THR A 3 -11.16 -13.09 -24.33
C THR A 3 -12.10 -12.16 -23.57
N PHE A 4 -11.97 -12.10 -22.25
CA PHE A 4 -12.75 -11.20 -21.41
C PHE A 4 -11.81 -10.21 -20.73
N VAL A 5 -12.07 -8.91 -20.92
CA VAL A 5 -11.31 -7.83 -20.30
C VAL A 5 -12.14 -7.22 -19.18
N ILE A 6 -11.70 -7.37 -17.93
CA ILE A 6 -12.39 -6.88 -16.72
C ILE A 6 -11.73 -5.59 -16.23
N GLY A 7 -12.56 -4.59 -15.91
CA GLY A 7 -12.12 -3.33 -15.30
C GLY A 7 -11.61 -3.45 -13.85
N ASP A 8 -11.45 -2.32 -13.19
CA ASP A 8 -10.87 -2.20 -11.85
C ASP A 8 -11.71 -2.97 -10.81
N ILE A 9 -11.09 -3.99 -10.19
CA ILE A 9 -11.78 -4.94 -9.30
C ILE A 9 -11.72 -4.47 -7.85
N HIS A 10 -10.59 -3.92 -7.42
CA HIS A 10 -10.41 -3.34 -6.08
C HIS A 10 -10.92 -4.25 -4.95
N GLY A 11 -10.52 -5.52 -4.94
CA GLY A 11 -10.93 -6.47 -3.90
C GLY A 11 -12.42 -6.82 -3.86
N CYS A 12 -13.23 -6.45 -4.87
CA CYS A 12 -14.62 -6.88 -5.05
C CYS A 12 -14.70 -8.32 -5.59
N PHE A 13 -14.20 -9.27 -4.79
CA PHE A 13 -14.12 -10.68 -5.18
C PHE A 13 -15.48 -11.31 -5.47
N ASP A 14 -16.52 -10.97 -4.69
CA ASP A 14 -17.84 -11.55 -4.87
C ASP A 14 -18.44 -11.13 -6.22
N GLU A 15 -18.25 -9.87 -6.62
CA GLU A 15 -18.65 -9.37 -7.94
C GLU A 15 -17.81 -9.98 -9.07
N LEU A 16 -16.52 -10.24 -8.84
CA LEU A 16 -15.68 -10.94 -9.81
C LEU A 16 -16.23 -12.35 -10.08
N ILE A 17 -16.54 -13.12 -9.03
CA ILE A 17 -17.10 -14.46 -9.18
C ILE A 17 -18.47 -14.42 -9.86
N GLU A 18 -19.38 -13.55 -9.42
CA GLU A 18 -20.70 -13.40 -10.04
C GLU A 18 -20.59 -13.01 -11.54
N LEU A 19 -19.64 -12.15 -11.90
CA LEU A 19 -19.39 -11.78 -13.29
C LEU A 19 -18.85 -12.97 -14.10
N THR A 20 -17.95 -13.77 -13.54
CA THR A 20 -17.41 -14.97 -14.22
C THR A 20 -18.47 -16.04 -14.43
N GLU A 21 -19.41 -16.19 -13.49
CA GLU A 21 -20.58 -17.07 -13.63
C GLU A 21 -21.54 -16.55 -14.71
N LYS A 22 -21.82 -15.24 -14.70
CA LYS A 22 -22.71 -14.59 -15.68
C LYS A 22 -22.23 -14.75 -17.11
N ILE A 23 -20.93 -14.57 -17.35
CA ILE A 23 -20.32 -14.74 -18.69
C ILE A 23 -20.06 -16.21 -19.06
N GLN A 24 -20.34 -17.14 -18.14
CA GLN A 24 -20.07 -18.57 -18.27
C GLN A 24 -18.61 -18.79 -18.71
N LEU A 25 -17.69 -18.22 -17.91
CA LEU A 25 -16.26 -18.26 -18.17
C LEU A 25 -15.78 -19.72 -18.16
N LYS A 26 -15.06 -20.11 -19.22
CA LYS A 26 -14.47 -21.45 -19.36
C LYS A 26 -12.97 -21.41 -19.10
N GLU A 27 -12.39 -22.57 -18.84
CA GLU A 27 -10.95 -22.70 -18.58
C GLU A 27 -10.07 -22.25 -19.75
N ASP A 28 -10.55 -22.43 -20.99
CA ASP A 28 -9.86 -22.07 -22.22
C ASP A 28 -10.06 -20.60 -22.65
N ASP A 29 -10.97 -19.87 -22.00
CA ASP A 29 -11.14 -18.44 -22.24
C ASP A 29 -10.00 -17.65 -21.59
N LEU A 30 -9.47 -16.65 -22.31
CA LEU A 30 -8.46 -15.75 -21.77
C LEU A 30 -9.14 -14.67 -20.92
N LEU A 31 -8.77 -14.58 -19.64
CA LEU A 31 -9.28 -13.55 -18.73
C LEU A 31 -8.21 -12.50 -18.47
N ILE A 32 -8.46 -11.25 -18.79
CA ILE A 32 -7.52 -10.14 -18.62
C ILE A 32 -8.11 -9.12 -17.64
N SER A 33 -7.42 -8.84 -16.55
CA SER A 33 -7.72 -7.68 -15.70
C SER A 33 -6.91 -6.47 -16.15
N LEU A 34 -7.55 -5.30 -16.16
CA LEU A 34 -6.91 -4.02 -16.45
C LEU A 34 -5.88 -3.57 -15.41
N GLY A 35 -5.89 -4.17 -14.21
CA GLY A 35 -5.12 -3.70 -13.06
C GLY A 35 -6.05 -3.24 -11.94
N ASP A 36 -5.47 -2.63 -10.91
CA ASP A 36 -6.18 -2.20 -9.69
C ASP A 36 -7.05 -3.34 -9.12
N ILE A 37 -6.46 -4.53 -8.95
CA ILE A 37 -7.15 -5.72 -8.45
C ILE A 37 -7.25 -5.75 -6.92
N VAL A 38 -6.37 -5.00 -6.25
CA VAL A 38 -6.31 -4.83 -4.80
C VAL A 38 -6.75 -3.44 -4.38
N ASP A 39 -6.75 -3.19 -3.07
CA ASP A 39 -7.16 -1.95 -2.41
C ASP A 39 -8.66 -1.71 -2.41
N ARG A 40 -9.09 -0.92 -1.42
CA ARG A 40 -10.46 -0.40 -1.21
C ARG A 40 -11.51 -1.45 -0.85
N GLY A 41 -11.54 -2.61 -1.52
CA GLY A 41 -12.42 -3.72 -1.17
C GLY A 41 -11.86 -4.64 -0.09
N ASN A 42 -12.75 -5.47 0.43
CA ASN A 42 -12.48 -6.29 1.61
C ASN A 42 -11.86 -7.67 1.31
N LYS A 43 -11.72 -8.04 0.03
CA LYS A 43 -11.27 -9.36 -0.41
C LYS A 43 -10.13 -9.29 -1.43
N SER A 44 -9.16 -8.39 -1.22
CA SER A 44 -8.04 -8.21 -2.15
C SER A 44 -7.18 -9.47 -2.29
N LYS A 45 -7.02 -10.23 -1.19
CA LYS A 45 -6.26 -11.48 -1.19
C LYS A 45 -6.93 -12.54 -2.06
N GLU A 46 -8.25 -12.66 -1.98
CA GLU A 46 -9.03 -13.63 -2.75
C GLU A 46 -9.00 -13.31 -4.25
N VAL A 47 -9.04 -12.03 -4.62
CA VAL A 47 -8.86 -11.61 -6.03
C VAL A 47 -7.46 -12.02 -6.52
N TYR A 48 -6.42 -11.73 -5.74
CA TYR A 48 -5.05 -12.15 -6.07
C TYR A 48 -4.93 -13.68 -6.21
N ASP A 49 -5.44 -14.45 -5.24
CA ASP A 49 -5.38 -15.91 -5.24
C ASP A 49 -6.12 -16.50 -6.46
N TYR A 50 -7.24 -15.88 -6.85
CA TYR A 50 -7.99 -16.26 -8.06
C TYR A 50 -7.16 -16.08 -9.33
N PHE A 51 -6.60 -14.90 -9.58
CA PHE A 51 -5.80 -14.65 -10.79
C PHE A 51 -4.50 -15.44 -10.80
N LYS A 52 -3.89 -15.67 -9.64
CA LYS A 52 -2.66 -16.46 -9.52
C LYS A 52 -2.89 -17.95 -9.79
N SER A 53 -4.04 -18.49 -9.39
CA SER A 53 -4.38 -19.92 -9.54
C SER A 53 -5.06 -20.25 -10.86
N ARG A 54 -5.74 -19.27 -11.49
CA ARG A 54 -6.47 -19.49 -12.73
C ARG A 54 -5.51 -19.68 -13.91
N PRO A 55 -5.62 -20.81 -14.66
CA PRO A 55 -4.95 -20.93 -15.95
C PRO A 55 -5.58 -19.96 -16.96
N ASN A 56 -4.78 -19.44 -17.89
CA ASN A 56 -5.22 -18.50 -18.92
C ASN A 56 -5.81 -17.19 -18.38
N SER A 57 -5.23 -16.66 -17.30
CA SER A 57 -5.49 -15.27 -16.88
C SER A 57 -4.24 -14.40 -16.87
N LEU A 58 -4.46 -13.10 -17.07
CA LEU A 58 -3.43 -12.07 -17.06
C LEU A 58 -3.94 -10.87 -16.26
N VAL A 59 -3.05 -10.24 -15.51
CA VAL A 59 -3.32 -9.00 -14.78
C VAL A 59 -2.32 -7.96 -15.24
N LEU A 60 -2.80 -6.77 -15.58
CA LEU A 60 -1.94 -5.63 -15.90
C LEU A 60 -1.57 -4.86 -14.63
N ILE A 61 -0.47 -4.12 -14.68
CA ILE A 61 -0.07 -3.21 -13.61
C ILE A 61 -0.91 -1.94 -13.65
N GLY A 62 -1.73 -1.75 -12.63
CA GLY A 62 -2.39 -0.49 -12.33
C GLY A 62 -1.58 0.39 -11.37
N ASN A 63 -2.11 1.56 -11.06
CA ASN A 63 -1.44 2.50 -10.16
C ASN A 63 -1.48 2.02 -8.71
N HIS A 64 -2.47 1.22 -8.33
CA HIS A 64 -2.55 0.62 -7.02
C HIS A 64 -1.47 -0.45 -6.82
N GLU A 65 -1.26 -1.34 -7.81
CA GLU A 65 -0.14 -2.29 -7.79
C GLU A 65 1.21 -1.57 -7.74
N ARG A 66 1.40 -0.48 -8.50
CA ARG A 66 2.65 0.30 -8.44
C ARG A 66 2.89 0.95 -7.08
N LYS A 67 1.84 1.39 -6.37
CA LYS A 67 2.01 1.91 -5.00
C LYS A 67 2.54 0.83 -4.06
N HIS A 68 2.05 -0.40 -4.20
CA HIS A 68 2.58 -1.55 -3.47
C HIS A 68 4.04 -1.86 -3.82
N GLN A 69 4.38 -1.98 -5.11
CA GLN A 69 5.77 -2.23 -5.57
C GLN A 69 6.75 -1.18 -5.04
N ASN A 70 6.37 0.10 -5.10
CA ASN A 70 7.22 1.19 -4.64
C ASN A 70 7.14 1.44 -3.12
N LYS A 71 6.38 0.62 -2.38
CA LYS A 71 6.17 0.75 -0.92
C LYS A 71 5.64 2.14 -0.51
N ILE A 72 4.84 2.76 -1.38
CA ILE A 72 4.14 4.03 -1.11
C ILE A 72 2.77 3.70 -0.55
N LEU A 73 2.73 3.36 0.74
CA LEU A 73 1.51 2.87 1.38
C LEU A 73 0.64 4.04 1.86
N SER A 74 -0.52 4.21 1.22
CA SER A 74 -1.62 5.00 1.77
C SER A 74 -2.58 4.08 2.53
N TYR A 75 -3.65 4.64 3.09
CA TYR A 75 -4.54 3.89 3.97
C TYR A 75 -5.13 2.62 3.32
N SER A 76 -5.50 2.67 2.03
CA SER A 76 -5.97 1.45 1.34
C SER A 76 -4.88 0.38 1.26
N GLN A 77 -3.63 0.76 0.97
CA GLN A 77 -2.51 -0.19 0.86
C GLN A 77 -2.15 -0.77 2.23
N GLU A 78 -2.34 -0.01 3.31
CA GLU A 78 -2.18 -0.51 4.67
C GLU A 78 -3.25 -1.58 4.98
N ILE A 79 -4.50 -1.40 4.54
CA ILE A 79 -5.56 -2.42 4.68
C ILE A 79 -5.18 -3.69 3.91
N VAL A 80 -4.73 -3.57 2.65
CA VAL A 80 -4.27 -4.72 1.86
C VAL A 80 -3.11 -5.44 2.54
N LYS A 81 -2.14 -4.70 3.09
CA LYS A 81 -1.03 -5.31 3.84
C LYS A 81 -1.52 -6.13 5.03
N VAL A 82 -2.56 -5.66 5.73
CA VAL A 82 -3.21 -6.43 6.80
C VAL A 82 -3.94 -7.66 6.25
N GLN A 83 -4.69 -7.53 5.15
CA GLN A 83 -5.40 -8.64 4.51
C GLN A 83 -4.45 -9.77 4.07
N PHE A 84 -3.25 -9.43 3.60
CA PHE A 84 -2.26 -10.40 3.13
C PHE A 84 -1.37 -10.98 4.24
N GLY A 85 -1.14 -10.25 5.34
CA GLY A 85 -0.29 -10.71 6.44
C GLY A 85 1.10 -11.15 5.96
N ASP A 86 1.50 -12.36 6.32
CA ASP A 86 2.81 -12.94 5.97
C ASP A 86 2.99 -13.18 4.46
N GLU A 87 1.89 -13.26 3.69
CA GLU A 87 1.93 -13.47 2.23
C GLU A 87 2.17 -12.16 1.45
N TYR A 88 2.24 -11.01 2.13
CA TYR A 88 2.39 -9.71 1.47
C TYR A 88 3.67 -9.62 0.63
N GLU A 89 4.79 -10.17 1.10
CA GLU A 89 6.03 -10.19 0.30
C GLU A 89 5.91 -11.12 -0.93
N SER A 90 5.17 -12.23 -0.84
CA SER A 90 4.88 -13.06 -2.02
C SER A 90 4.03 -12.31 -3.03
N PHE A 91 3.09 -11.48 -2.57
CA PHE A 91 2.29 -10.63 -3.44
C PHE A 91 3.15 -9.61 -4.16
N LEU A 92 4.06 -8.91 -3.46
CA LEU A 92 4.98 -7.96 -4.08
C LEU A 92 5.84 -8.62 -5.18
N ASN A 93 6.40 -9.79 -4.90
CA ASN A 93 7.18 -10.54 -5.89
C ASN A 93 6.35 -10.95 -7.12
N TRP A 94 5.06 -11.24 -6.94
CA TRP A 94 4.16 -11.54 -8.06
C TRP A 94 3.87 -10.32 -8.92
N LEU A 95 3.71 -9.13 -8.31
CA LEU A 95 3.51 -7.87 -9.06
C LEU A 95 4.67 -7.60 -10.03
N ASP A 96 5.90 -7.94 -9.67
CA ASP A 96 7.08 -7.74 -10.52
C ASP A 96 7.07 -8.58 -11.81
N THR A 97 6.14 -9.55 -11.92
CA THR A 97 5.96 -10.39 -13.12
C THR A 97 4.92 -9.85 -14.09
N LEU A 98 4.14 -8.85 -13.70
CA LEU A 98 3.01 -8.36 -14.47
C LEU A 98 3.42 -7.38 -15.57
N GLY A 99 2.64 -7.35 -16.66
CA GLY A 99 2.83 -6.46 -17.80
C GLY A 99 2.08 -5.14 -17.65
N TYR A 100 2.45 -4.14 -18.45
CA TYR A 100 1.76 -2.82 -18.48
C TYR A 100 0.69 -2.72 -19.56
N TYR A 101 0.73 -3.63 -20.53
CA TYR A 101 -0.28 -3.72 -21.59
C TYR A 101 -0.37 -5.16 -22.10
N TYR A 102 -1.46 -5.45 -22.80
CA TYR A 102 -1.60 -6.65 -23.60
C TYR A 102 -2.26 -6.30 -24.94
N GLU A 103 -1.84 -6.93 -26.03
CA GLU A 103 -2.40 -6.69 -27.35
C GLU A 103 -2.97 -8.00 -27.91
N THR A 104 -4.25 -7.97 -28.24
CA THR A 104 -4.93 -9.06 -28.94
C THR A 104 -5.04 -8.74 -30.44
N ALA A 105 -5.62 -9.66 -31.22
CA ALA A 105 -6.01 -9.36 -32.59
C ALA A 105 -7.03 -8.21 -32.66
N ASP A 106 -7.91 -8.10 -31.65
CA ASP A 106 -9.08 -7.21 -31.65
C ASP A 106 -8.85 -5.87 -30.95
N ALA A 107 -7.97 -5.80 -29.94
CA ALA A 107 -7.80 -4.61 -29.10
C ALA A 107 -6.43 -4.51 -28.43
N ILE A 108 -6.03 -3.27 -28.12
CA ILE A 108 -4.98 -2.94 -27.16
C ILE A 108 -5.61 -2.77 -25.78
N ILE A 109 -4.99 -3.33 -24.76
CA ILE A 109 -5.49 -3.35 -23.39
C ILE A 109 -4.44 -2.72 -22.49
N VAL A 110 -4.82 -1.65 -21.78
CA VAL A 110 -3.94 -0.87 -20.88
C VAL A 110 -4.73 -0.49 -19.63
N HIS A 111 -4.06 -0.28 -18.49
CA HIS A 111 -4.76 0.12 -17.27
C HIS A 111 -5.43 1.49 -17.41
N ALA A 112 -4.68 2.52 -17.77
CA ALA A 112 -5.14 3.90 -17.65
C ALA A 112 -5.13 4.67 -18.98
N PHE A 113 -3.93 5.02 -19.48
CA PHE A 113 -3.81 5.97 -20.57
C PHE A 113 -3.00 5.45 -21.73
N PHE A 114 -3.14 6.15 -22.85
CA PHE A 114 -2.38 5.90 -24.05
C PHE A 114 -2.00 7.22 -24.72
N GLU A 115 -0.71 7.45 -24.96
CA GLU A 115 -0.24 8.59 -25.73
C GLU A 115 -0.63 8.42 -27.21
N HIS A 116 -1.63 9.18 -27.67
CA HIS A 116 -2.23 9.04 -29.02
C HIS A 116 -1.24 9.15 -30.21
N ASP A 117 -0.12 9.83 -30.00
CA ASP A 117 0.95 10.13 -30.94
C ASP A 117 2.12 9.13 -30.87
N LYS A 118 2.02 8.10 -30.04
CA LYS A 118 3.04 7.07 -29.88
C LYS A 118 2.50 5.67 -30.15
N VAL A 119 3.36 4.82 -30.68
CA VAL A 119 3.06 3.38 -30.80
C VAL A 119 3.13 2.71 -29.43
N LEU A 120 2.50 1.54 -29.30
CA LEU A 120 2.39 0.79 -28.05
C LEU A 120 3.75 0.54 -27.37
N ALA A 121 4.79 0.21 -28.16
CA ALA A 121 6.13 -0.06 -27.65
C ALA A 121 6.84 1.17 -27.04
N ASP A 122 6.43 2.39 -27.41
CA ASP A 122 7.05 3.65 -26.95
C ASP A 122 6.25 4.33 -25.81
N GLN A 123 5.17 3.69 -25.37
CA GLN A 123 4.35 4.18 -24.25
C GLN A 123 5.14 4.10 -22.94
N LYS A 124 5.02 5.16 -22.12
CA LYS A 124 5.66 5.18 -20.80
C LYS A 124 4.87 4.30 -19.83
N GLN A 125 5.58 3.51 -19.03
CA GLN A 125 4.98 2.69 -17.98
C GLN A 125 4.13 3.52 -17.00
N GLU A 126 4.63 4.70 -16.60
CA GLU A 126 3.92 5.63 -15.73
C GLU A 126 2.58 6.10 -16.29
N VAL A 127 2.50 6.19 -17.62
CA VAL A 127 1.30 6.60 -18.36
C VAL A 127 0.34 5.43 -18.47
N LEU A 128 0.83 4.27 -18.93
CA LEU A 128 0.02 3.06 -19.08
C LEU A 128 -0.63 2.65 -17.75
N SER A 129 0.10 2.77 -16.64
CA SER A 129 -0.38 2.39 -15.32
C SER A 129 -1.17 3.47 -14.59
N GLY A 130 -1.35 4.68 -15.13
CA GLY A 130 -2.07 5.76 -14.42
C GLY A 130 -1.37 6.25 -13.14
N SER A 131 -0.03 6.22 -13.10
CA SER A 131 0.70 6.71 -11.93
C SER A 131 0.58 8.24 -11.82
N THR A 132 0.71 8.80 -10.61
CA THR A 132 0.67 10.26 -10.41
C THR A 132 1.69 11.04 -11.26
N SER A 133 2.85 10.45 -11.56
CA SER A 133 3.81 11.04 -12.49
C SER A 133 3.36 10.99 -13.95
N GLY A 134 2.65 9.93 -14.33
CA GLY A 134 2.02 9.79 -15.65
C GLY A 134 0.89 10.79 -15.85
N ASP A 135 -0.03 10.89 -14.88
CA ASP A 135 -1.10 11.89 -14.85
C ASP A 135 -0.55 13.29 -15.09
N ARG A 136 0.37 13.73 -14.24
CA ARG A 136 0.99 15.06 -14.32
C ARG A 136 1.76 15.31 -15.61
N TYR A 137 2.29 14.25 -16.21
CA TYR A 137 2.94 14.34 -17.51
C TYR A 137 1.90 14.57 -18.61
N LEU A 138 0.77 13.86 -18.58
CA LEU A 138 -0.31 14.02 -19.55
C LEU A 138 -1.07 15.35 -19.40
N GLU A 139 -1.30 15.84 -18.19
CA GLU A 139 -1.89 17.16 -17.92
C GLU A 139 -1.13 18.30 -18.61
N LYS A 140 0.20 18.16 -18.74
CA LYS A 140 1.04 19.14 -19.45
C LYS A 140 1.01 18.94 -20.96
N LYS A 141 0.75 17.72 -21.41
CA LYS A 141 0.75 17.34 -22.83
C LYS A 141 -0.57 17.71 -23.51
N TYR A 142 -1.69 17.47 -22.85
CA TYR A 142 -3.03 17.71 -23.39
C TYR A 142 -3.61 19.01 -22.79
N PRO A 143 -3.80 20.06 -23.60
CA PRO A 143 -4.28 21.35 -23.09
C PRO A 143 -5.80 21.34 -22.84
N GLY A 144 -6.22 22.09 -21.81
CA GLY A 144 -7.62 22.22 -21.42
C GLY A 144 -8.14 20.98 -20.68
N GLU A 145 -9.46 20.83 -20.61
CA GLU A 145 -10.12 19.64 -20.02
C GLU A 145 -10.19 18.46 -21.00
N LYS A 146 -9.23 18.36 -21.93
CA LYS A 146 -9.18 17.29 -22.93
C LYS A 146 -8.30 16.13 -22.46
N TYR A 147 -8.66 14.94 -22.91
CA TYR A 147 -8.02 13.69 -22.57
C TYR A 147 -7.36 13.04 -23.79
N TRP A 148 -6.48 12.06 -23.55
CA TRP A 148 -5.78 11.37 -24.64
C TRP A 148 -6.75 10.70 -25.64
N SER A 149 -7.88 10.20 -25.13
CA SER A 149 -8.96 9.60 -25.93
C SER A 149 -9.60 10.60 -26.91
N ASP A 150 -9.57 11.90 -26.61
CA ASP A 150 -10.07 12.94 -27.54
C ASP A 150 -9.21 13.08 -28.80
N PHE A 151 -7.97 12.61 -28.75
CA PHE A 151 -7.01 12.69 -29.86
C PHE A 151 -6.73 11.33 -30.50
N TYR A 152 -7.24 10.24 -29.93
CA TYR A 152 -7.03 8.90 -30.48
C TYR A 152 -7.78 8.73 -31.81
N THR A 153 -7.04 8.41 -32.86
CA THR A 153 -7.57 8.19 -34.23
C THR A 153 -7.17 6.82 -34.80
N GLY A 154 -6.62 5.94 -33.95
CA GLY A 154 -6.17 4.62 -34.36
C GLY A 154 -7.33 3.69 -34.70
N SER A 155 -7.09 2.80 -35.66
CA SER A 155 -8.08 1.82 -36.10
C SER A 155 -8.26 0.65 -35.13
N LYS A 156 -7.25 0.34 -34.30
CA LYS A 156 -7.33 -0.72 -33.31
C LYS A 156 -7.97 -0.19 -32.00
N PRO A 157 -9.07 -0.78 -31.52
CA PRO A 157 -9.70 -0.42 -30.26
C PRO A 157 -8.74 -0.41 -29.06
N ILE A 158 -8.93 0.53 -28.12
CA ILE A 158 -8.22 0.55 -26.83
C ILE A 158 -9.21 0.36 -25.68
N ILE A 159 -9.00 -0.65 -24.83
CA ILE A 159 -9.79 -0.89 -23.61
C ILE A 159 -8.97 -0.47 -22.40
N TYR A 160 -9.56 0.34 -21.51
CA TYR A 160 -8.90 0.94 -20.35
C TYR A 160 -9.86 1.16 -19.17
N GLY A 161 -9.29 1.44 -17.99
CA GLY A 161 -9.95 1.58 -16.68
C GLY A 161 -9.43 2.81 -15.94
N HIS A 162 -9.02 2.64 -14.68
CA HIS A 162 -8.38 3.64 -13.80
C HIS A 162 -9.26 4.81 -13.33
N HIS A 163 -10.01 5.43 -14.24
CA HIS A 163 -10.99 6.46 -13.90
C HIS A 163 -12.39 5.90 -14.02
N VAL A 164 -13.13 5.98 -12.90
CA VAL A 164 -14.56 5.69 -12.89
C VAL A 164 -15.28 6.58 -13.90
N VAL A 165 -15.83 5.96 -14.95
CA VAL A 165 -16.50 6.67 -16.05
C VAL A 165 -18.01 6.80 -15.87
N GLY A 166 -18.54 6.35 -14.73
CA GLY A 166 -19.96 6.27 -14.42
C GLY A 166 -20.46 4.83 -14.40
N THR A 167 -21.78 4.64 -14.41
CA THR A 167 -22.40 3.31 -14.29
C THR A 167 -22.41 2.50 -15.58
N THR A 168 -22.12 3.13 -16.71
CA THR A 168 -22.01 2.50 -18.03
C THR A 168 -20.65 2.80 -18.65
N PRO A 169 -20.06 1.88 -19.44
CA PRO A 169 -18.80 2.12 -20.14
C PRO A 169 -18.82 3.38 -21.01
N LYS A 170 -17.70 4.10 -21.01
CA LYS A 170 -17.50 5.27 -21.88
C LYS A 170 -16.86 4.79 -23.17
N ILE A 171 -17.65 4.77 -24.24
CA ILE A 171 -17.19 4.41 -25.58
C ILE A 171 -17.06 5.69 -26.40
N PHE A 172 -15.84 6.04 -26.78
CA PHE A 172 -15.57 7.27 -27.52
C PHE A 172 -14.29 7.15 -28.34
N ASN A 173 -14.29 7.64 -29.58
CA ASN A 173 -13.12 7.62 -30.47
C ASN A 173 -12.39 6.27 -30.54
N ASN A 174 -13.12 5.15 -30.64
CA ASN A 174 -12.54 3.80 -30.65
C ASN A 174 -11.78 3.41 -29.36
N THR A 175 -12.10 4.08 -28.26
CA THR A 175 -11.61 3.76 -26.91
C THR A 175 -12.78 3.36 -26.01
N TYR A 176 -12.52 2.46 -25.07
CA TYR A 176 -13.51 1.81 -24.21
C TYR A 176 -13.06 1.90 -22.75
N GLY A 177 -13.56 2.92 -22.05
CA GLY A 177 -13.37 3.07 -20.61
C GLY A 177 -14.36 2.20 -19.86
N ILE A 178 -13.88 1.22 -19.08
CA ILE A 178 -14.72 0.20 -18.43
C ILE A 178 -14.59 0.14 -16.91
N ASP A 179 -13.83 1.04 -16.29
CA ASP A 179 -13.94 1.23 -14.84
C ASP A 179 -15.29 1.90 -14.52
N THR A 180 -16.21 1.09 -14.03
CA THR A 180 -17.56 1.50 -13.65
C THR A 180 -17.76 1.51 -12.14
N GLY A 181 -16.68 1.60 -11.35
CA GLY A 181 -16.74 1.91 -9.93
C GLY A 181 -17.21 0.77 -9.03
N ALA A 182 -16.78 -0.47 -9.27
CA ALA A 182 -17.20 -1.64 -8.47
C ALA A 182 -17.02 -1.42 -6.96
N CYS A 183 -15.84 -0.97 -6.51
CA CYS A 183 -15.57 -0.74 -5.09
C CYS A 183 -16.39 0.40 -4.45
N HIS A 184 -17.01 1.27 -5.27
CA HIS A 184 -17.88 2.36 -4.83
C HIS A 184 -19.37 1.98 -4.84
N GLY A 185 -19.68 0.69 -5.02
CA GLY A 185 -21.05 0.21 -5.04
C GLY A 185 -21.74 0.43 -6.38
N ASP A 186 -20.97 0.65 -7.44
CA ASP A 186 -21.49 0.72 -8.81
C ASP A 186 -21.42 -0.63 -9.52
N TYR A 187 -20.66 -0.76 -10.60
CA TYR A 187 -20.64 -2.00 -11.39
C TYR A 187 -19.21 -2.49 -11.59
N LEU A 188 -19.04 -3.81 -11.59
CA LEU A 188 -17.89 -4.45 -12.21
C LEU A 188 -18.25 -4.79 -13.65
N THR A 189 -17.40 -4.36 -14.60
CA THR A 189 -17.66 -4.50 -16.03
C THR A 189 -16.60 -5.35 -16.72
N ALA A 190 -17.05 -6.20 -17.65
CA ALA A 190 -16.20 -6.88 -18.62
C ALA A 190 -16.60 -6.56 -20.06
N ILE A 191 -15.61 -6.58 -20.96
CA ILE A 191 -15.81 -6.65 -22.41
C ILE A 191 -15.40 -8.04 -22.92
N GLU A 192 -16.29 -8.69 -23.65
CA GLU A 192 -16.01 -9.94 -24.38
C GLU A 192 -15.52 -9.65 -25.80
N LEU A 193 -14.43 -10.31 -26.18
CA LEU A 193 -13.80 -10.27 -27.49
C LEU A 193 -13.77 -11.67 -28.14
N PRO A 194 -13.92 -11.75 -29.46
CA PRO A 194 -14.30 -10.65 -30.37
C PRO A 194 -15.76 -10.24 -30.20
N GLY A 195 -16.12 -9.02 -30.59
CA GLY A 195 -17.51 -8.54 -30.63
C GLY A 195 -17.87 -7.41 -29.66
N PHE A 196 -16.98 -7.08 -28.73
CA PHE A 196 -17.13 -5.96 -27.79
C PHE A 196 -18.43 -6.02 -26.97
N ILE A 197 -18.83 -7.22 -26.55
CA ILE A 197 -20.07 -7.43 -25.78
C ILE A 197 -19.80 -7.02 -24.33
N ILE A 198 -20.63 -6.11 -23.81
CA ILE A 198 -20.49 -5.58 -22.45
C ILE A 198 -21.29 -6.45 -21.47
N HIS A 199 -20.61 -6.87 -20.40
CA HIS A 199 -21.20 -7.59 -19.27
C HIS A 199 -20.98 -6.79 -17.99
N GLN A 200 -22.01 -6.61 -17.18
CA GLN A 200 -21.91 -5.89 -15.91
C GLN A 200 -22.56 -6.66 -14.76
N VAL A 201 -21.97 -6.57 -13.57
CA VAL A 201 -22.55 -7.01 -12.30
C VAL A 201 -22.57 -5.83 -11.34
N LYS A 202 -23.70 -5.63 -10.64
CA LYS A 202 -23.87 -4.55 -9.67
C LYS A 202 -23.17 -4.93 -8.37
N ALA A 203 -22.32 -4.05 -7.86
CA ALA A 203 -21.73 -4.22 -6.55
C ALA A 203 -22.79 -4.13 -5.45
N LYS A 204 -22.69 -5.03 -4.46
CA LYS A 204 -23.71 -5.18 -3.41
C LYS A 204 -23.76 -3.98 -2.46
N ARG A 205 -22.65 -3.24 -2.35
CA ARG A 205 -22.45 -2.11 -1.44
C ARG A 205 -21.22 -1.29 -1.84
N ASP A 206 -21.08 -0.11 -1.23
CA ASP A 206 -19.86 0.70 -1.32
C ASP A 206 -18.79 0.12 -0.40
N TYR A 207 -18.00 -0.81 -0.92
CA TYR A 207 -16.95 -1.49 -0.18
C TYR A 207 -15.91 -0.52 0.36
N TRP A 208 -15.57 0.53 -0.40
CA TRP A 208 -14.57 1.47 0.07
C TRP A 208 -15.02 2.24 1.31
N LYS A 209 -16.27 2.73 1.33
CA LYS A 209 -16.82 3.39 2.53
C LYS A 209 -16.84 2.46 3.74
N ASP A 210 -17.12 1.18 3.54
CA ASP A 210 -17.13 0.18 4.61
C ASP A 210 -15.72 -0.08 5.15
N GLU A 211 -14.75 -0.34 4.26
CA GLU A 211 -13.36 -0.60 4.64
C GLU A 211 -12.68 0.62 5.27
N GLN A 212 -13.09 1.83 4.88
CA GLN A 212 -12.58 3.05 5.53
C GLN A 212 -12.87 3.09 7.03
N LYS A 213 -13.96 2.47 7.48
CA LYS A 213 -14.32 2.35 8.89
C LYS A 213 -13.73 1.09 9.51
N GLN A 214 -13.99 -0.07 8.89
CA GLN A 214 -13.62 -1.38 9.43
C GLN A 214 -12.10 -1.60 9.50
N GLY A 215 -11.34 -1.00 8.58
CA GLY A 215 -9.90 -1.13 8.50
C GLY A 215 -9.12 -0.36 9.56
N GLN A 216 -9.75 0.55 10.34
CA GLN A 216 -9.03 1.50 11.18
C GLN A 216 -8.23 0.79 12.28
N ILE A 217 -8.90 0.01 13.12
CA ILE A 217 -8.25 -0.71 14.22
C ILE A 217 -7.24 -1.75 13.73
N PRO A 218 -7.55 -2.63 12.76
CA PRO A 218 -6.57 -3.59 12.24
C PRO A 218 -5.30 -2.91 11.71
N VAL A 219 -5.44 -1.83 10.94
CA VAL A 219 -4.29 -1.07 10.41
C VAL A 219 -3.49 -0.44 11.55
N LEU A 220 -4.15 0.15 12.55
CA LEU A 220 -3.46 0.74 13.70
C LEU A 220 -2.71 -0.30 14.52
N LYS A 221 -3.27 -1.49 14.72
CA LYS A 221 -2.62 -2.61 15.42
C LYS A 221 -1.44 -3.19 14.63
N ALA A 222 -1.51 -3.18 13.30
CA ALA A 222 -0.44 -3.69 12.45
C ALA A 222 0.77 -2.72 12.31
N LYS A 223 0.64 -1.47 12.76
CA LYS A 223 1.76 -0.52 12.75
C LYS A 223 2.85 -0.96 13.74
N ASN A 224 4.10 -0.89 13.31
CA ASN A 224 5.24 -1.18 14.16
C ASN A 224 5.59 0.04 15.03
N TRP A 225 4.72 0.36 15.98
CA TRP A 225 4.88 1.49 16.91
C TRP A 225 6.21 1.42 17.69
N ASN A 226 6.70 0.21 17.95
CA ASN A 226 7.92 -0.01 18.72
C ASN A 226 9.18 0.47 17.99
N GLU A 227 9.23 0.29 16.67
CA GLU A 227 10.37 0.72 15.84
C GLU A 227 10.25 2.18 15.35
N MET A 228 9.06 2.79 15.44
CA MET A 228 8.86 4.17 15.03
C MET A 228 9.57 5.15 15.96
N ARG A 229 10.07 6.25 15.38
CA ARG A 229 10.58 7.35 16.21
C ARG A 229 9.43 7.99 16.98
N PHE A 230 9.68 8.48 18.18
CA PHE A 230 8.66 9.19 18.97
C PHE A 230 7.98 10.32 18.18
N SER A 231 8.75 11.09 17.41
CA SER A 231 8.20 12.16 16.56
C SER A 231 7.36 11.66 15.39
N GLU A 232 7.57 10.43 14.92
CA GLU A 232 6.73 9.79 13.90
C GLU A 232 5.44 9.26 14.53
N ILE A 233 5.52 8.66 15.73
CA ILE A 233 4.36 8.27 16.53
C ILE A 233 3.46 9.50 16.76
N ASP A 234 4.02 10.62 17.21
CA ASP A 234 3.27 11.87 17.42
C ASP A 234 2.58 12.37 16.15
N LYS A 235 3.27 12.30 14.99
CA LYS A 235 2.67 12.66 13.70
C LYS A 235 1.48 11.78 13.34
N GLN A 236 1.57 10.46 13.58
CA GLN A 236 0.47 9.54 13.33
C GLN A 236 -0.72 9.84 14.27
N LEU A 237 -0.47 9.98 15.56
CA LEU A 237 -1.48 10.29 16.57
C LEU A 237 -2.21 11.60 16.28
N ASN A 238 -1.49 12.63 15.81
CA ASN A 238 -2.08 13.91 15.43
C ASN A 238 -2.87 13.81 14.13
N LYS A 239 -2.34 13.08 13.13
CA LYS A 239 -3.02 12.86 11.85
C LYS A 239 -4.37 12.17 12.03
N LEU A 240 -4.51 11.33 13.06
CA LEU A 240 -5.70 10.52 13.32
C LEU A 240 -6.62 11.11 14.40
N ALA A 241 -6.25 12.26 14.98
CA ALA A 241 -7.00 12.88 16.08
C ALA A 241 -8.41 13.36 15.70
N TYR A 242 -8.73 13.42 14.41
CA TYR A 242 -10.05 13.79 13.91
C TYR A 242 -11.07 12.64 13.97
N ILE A 243 -10.62 11.40 14.23
CA ILE A 243 -11.50 10.22 14.26
C ILE A 243 -12.23 10.18 15.60
N GLU A 244 -13.56 10.08 15.54
CA GLU A 244 -14.45 10.12 16.72
C GLU A 244 -14.95 8.73 17.16
N GLU A 245 -14.64 7.67 16.41
CA GLU A 245 -15.08 6.30 16.75
C GLU A 245 -14.44 5.83 18.07
N GLU A 246 -15.28 5.39 19.01
CA GLU A 246 -14.89 5.12 20.41
C GLU A 246 -13.71 4.15 20.53
N GLU A 247 -13.74 3.04 19.79
CA GLU A 247 -12.67 2.04 19.82
C GLU A 247 -11.33 2.64 19.33
N VAL A 248 -11.37 3.50 18.31
CA VAL A 248 -10.17 4.13 17.75
C VAL A 248 -9.62 5.18 18.70
N VAL A 249 -10.50 6.00 19.28
CA VAL A 249 -10.10 6.98 20.31
C VAL A 249 -9.45 6.28 21.49
N SER A 250 -10.03 5.17 21.98
CA SER A 250 -9.46 4.36 23.06
C SER A 250 -8.07 3.84 22.69
N TYR A 251 -7.92 3.23 21.52
CA TYR A 251 -6.63 2.69 21.07
C TYR A 251 -5.57 3.79 20.92
N LEU A 252 -5.92 4.94 20.36
CA LEU A 252 -4.98 6.07 20.21
C LEU A 252 -4.56 6.63 21.57
N LEU A 253 -5.46 6.63 22.57
CA LEU A 253 -5.13 7.01 23.94
C LEU A 253 -4.17 6.00 24.59
N GLU A 254 -4.40 4.70 24.40
CA GLU A 254 -3.49 3.65 24.88
C GLU A 254 -2.07 3.84 24.32
N ILE A 255 -1.95 4.10 23.01
CA ILE A 255 -0.65 4.36 22.37
C ILE A 255 -0.01 5.65 22.93
N ARG A 256 -0.79 6.72 23.18
CA ARG A 256 -0.28 7.94 23.81
C ARG A 256 0.27 7.67 25.20
N THR A 257 -0.52 7.03 26.06
CA THR A 257 -0.13 6.72 27.43
C THR A 257 1.07 5.78 27.49
N TRP A 258 1.10 4.75 26.64
CA TRP A 258 2.25 3.85 26.50
C TRP A 258 3.52 4.62 26.10
N LYS A 259 3.44 5.44 25.04
CA LYS A 259 4.55 6.27 24.57
C LYS A 259 5.06 7.22 25.66
N GLU A 260 4.15 7.94 26.32
CA GLU A 260 4.48 8.87 27.41
C GLU A 260 5.11 8.15 28.60
N GLY A 261 4.61 6.97 28.98
CA GLY A 261 5.21 6.14 30.02
C GLY A 261 6.67 5.78 29.72
N ILE A 262 6.99 5.44 28.47
CA ILE A 262 8.36 5.18 28.04
C ILE A 262 9.21 6.47 28.14
N GLN A 263 8.72 7.60 27.64
CA GLN A 263 9.48 8.86 27.67
C GLN A 263 9.70 9.36 29.12
N ASN A 264 8.75 9.14 30.02
CA ASN A 264 8.89 9.50 31.43
C ASN A 264 9.95 8.66 32.16
N SER A 265 10.41 7.56 31.56
CA SER A 265 11.45 6.72 32.16
C SER A 265 12.89 7.16 31.85
N PHE A 266 13.10 8.21 31.05
CA PHE A 266 14.44 8.68 30.69
C PHE A 266 15.29 9.06 31.91
N GLU A 267 14.66 9.62 32.94
CA GLU A 267 15.35 10.00 34.18
C GLU A 267 15.85 8.77 34.94
N THR A 268 14.97 7.77 35.12
CA THR A 268 15.34 6.47 35.72
C THR A 268 16.44 5.77 34.93
N ILE A 269 16.34 5.72 33.59
CA ILE A 269 17.36 5.11 32.73
C ILE A 269 18.70 5.81 32.87
N LYS A 270 18.71 7.14 32.97
CA LYS A 270 19.94 7.90 33.18
C LYS A 270 20.58 7.52 34.51
N ASP A 271 19.80 7.43 35.58
CA ASP A 271 20.29 7.06 36.90
C ASP A 271 20.82 5.62 36.94
N GLU A 272 20.18 4.70 36.21
CA GLU A 272 20.66 3.33 36.03
C GLU A 272 22.00 3.27 35.28
N ILE A 273 22.16 4.06 34.22
CA ILE A 273 23.44 4.18 33.49
C ILE A 273 24.52 4.76 34.41
N ASP A 274 24.20 5.79 35.20
CA ASP A 274 25.15 6.41 36.14
C ASP A 274 25.59 5.41 37.23
N LYS A 275 24.64 4.66 37.77
CA LYS A 275 24.92 3.58 38.72
C LYS A 275 25.78 2.48 38.09
N TYR A 276 25.42 2.01 36.90
CA TYR A 276 26.17 0.98 36.18
C TYR A 276 27.60 1.45 35.89
N THR A 277 27.77 2.70 35.45
CA THR A 277 29.08 3.30 35.17
C THR A 277 29.94 3.33 36.42
N LYS A 278 29.36 3.70 37.56
CA LYS A 278 30.04 3.71 38.86
C LYS A 278 30.47 2.30 39.27
N GLU A 279 29.57 1.31 39.22
CA GLU A 279 29.88 -0.09 39.51
C GLU A 279 31.03 -0.60 38.61
N LEU A 280 31.00 -0.27 37.32
CA LEU A 280 32.02 -0.67 36.36
C LEU A 280 33.39 -0.04 36.67
N MET A 281 33.41 1.22 37.11
CA MET A 281 34.63 1.91 37.52
C MET A 281 35.20 1.33 38.82
N GLU A 282 34.36 0.89 39.76
CA GLU A 282 34.79 0.27 41.02
C GLU A 282 35.42 -1.12 40.78
N ILE A 283 34.86 -1.92 39.87
CA ILE A 283 35.34 -3.28 39.60
C ILE A 283 36.52 -3.29 38.61
N HIS A 284 36.50 -2.41 37.60
CA HIS A 284 37.41 -2.45 36.46
C HIS A 284 38.10 -1.12 36.20
N GLN A 285 38.60 -0.42 37.23
CA GLN A 285 39.17 0.92 37.10
C GLN A 285 40.19 1.07 35.95
N ASP A 286 41.17 0.16 35.87
CA ASP A 286 42.21 0.19 34.83
C ASP A 286 41.72 -0.31 33.45
N ASN A 287 40.60 -1.04 33.42
CA ASN A 287 40.03 -1.69 32.24
C ASN A 287 38.68 -1.12 31.79
N PHE A 288 38.22 -0.01 32.38
CA PHE A 288 36.89 0.57 32.10
C PHE A 288 36.64 0.73 30.59
N THR A 289 37.62 1.26 29.86
CA THR A 289 37.49 1.51 28.42
C THR A 289 37.26 0.21 27.66
N LEU A 290 37.91 -0.88 28.06
CA LEU A 290 37.73 -2.19 27.43
C LEU A 290 36.33 -2.72 27.71
N GLU A 291 35.88 -2.68 28.97
CA GLU A 291 34.57 -3.20 29.36
C GLU A 291 33.41 -2.36 28.80
N ALA A 292 33.50 -1.04 28.86
CA ALA A 292 32.51 -0.14 28.29
C ALA A 292 32.34 -0.37 26.78
N ASN A 293 33.43 -0.65 26.05
CA ASN A 293 33.36 -0.90 24.61
C ASN A 293 32.62 -2.19 24.21
N LYS A 294 32.39 -3.11 25.15
CA LYS A 294 31.58 -4.32 24.92
C LYS A 294 30.07 -4.03 24.93
N LYS A 295 29.65 -2.86 25.42
CA LYS A 295 28.25 -2.48 25.58
C LYS A 295 27.72 -1.69 24.39
N SER A 296 26.47 -1.92 23.99
CA SER A 296 25.84 -1.20 22.87
C SER A 296 25.70 0.31 23.17
N PHE A 297 25.54 0.64 24.45
CA PHE A 297 25.30 1.98 24.96
C PHE A 297 26.55 2.68 25.53
N LYS A 298 27.75 2.22 25.12
CA LYS A 298 29.05 2.73 25.58
C LYS A 298 29.20 4.25 25.57
N THR A 299 28.60 4.93 24.59
CA THR A 299 28.64 6.39 24.49
C THR A 299 28.06 7.05 25.74
N TYR A 300 27.00 6.47 26.31
CA TYR A 300 26.41 6.96 27.56
C TYR A 300 27.28 6.65 28.77
N LEU A 301 27.94 5.49 28.81
CA LEU A 301 28.93 5.16 29.86
C LEU A 301 30.09 6.16 29.89
N PHE A 302 30.66 6.50 28.74
CA PHE A 302 31.74 7.50 28.66
C PHE A 302 31.26 8.89 29.08
N LYS A 303 30.06 9.30 28.66
CA LYS A 303 29.47 10.59 29.09
C LYS A 303 29.20 10.62 30.59
N SER A 304 28.66 9.54 31.14
CA SER A 304 28.39 9.39 32.58
C SER A 304 29.68 9.47 33.39
N ARG A 305 30.73 8.75 32.97
CA ARG A 305 32.06 8.81 33.60
C ARG A 305 32.64 10.23 33.64
N SER A 306 32.37 11.04 32.63
CA SER A 306 32.80 12.44 32.55
C SER A 306 31.80 13.42 33.20
N ASN A 307 30.77 12.96 33.89
CA ASN A 307 29.66 13.75 34.46
C ASN A 307 28.96 14.68 33.43
N ASN A 308 28.92 14.24 32.18
CA ASN A 308 28.37 14.99 31.04
C ASN A 308 27.18 14.28 30.37
N LEU A 309 26.65 13.21 30.97
CA LEU A 309 25.45 12.54 30.47
C LEU A 309 24.21 13.36 30.81
N THR A 310 23.47 13.79 29.79
CA THR A 310 22.23 14.56 29.94
C THR A 310 21.02 13.78 29.46
N LEU A 311 19.81 14.16 29.90
CA LEU A 311 18.57 13.58 29.37
C LEU A 311 18.42 13.81 27.86
N GLN A 312 18.91 14.94 27.35
CA GLN A 312 18.86 15.26 25.93
C GLN A 312 19.69 14.27 25.09
N ASP A 313 20.81 13.78 25.63
CA ASP A 313 21.63 12.76 24.97
C ASP A 313 20.87 11.44 24.80
N LEU A 314 20.13 11.04 25.84
CA LEU A 314 19.29 9.85 25.82
C LEU A 314 18.14 10.03 24.83
N GLN A 315 17.37 11.12 24.93
CA GLN A 315 16.24 11.41 24.04
C GLN A 315 16.65 11.44 22.56
N LYS A 316 17.86 11.92 22.24
CA LYS A 316 18.37 11.96 20.87
C LYS A 316 18.76 10.58 20.33
N GLY A 317 19.43 9.75 21.14
CA GLY A 317 19.93 8.45 20.68
C GLY A 317 18.92 7.31 20.82
N LEU A 318 18.15 7.31 21.91
CA LEU A 318 17.06 6.39 22.23
C LEU A 318 15.73 6.96 21.74
N ASN A 319 15.68 7.25 20.45
CA ASN A 319 14.57 7.96 19.83
C ASN A 319 13.41 7.06 19.38
N THR A 320 13.48 5.76 19.66
CA THR A 320 12.42 4.76 19.42
C THR A 320 12.17 3.96 20.70
N PRO A 321 10.94 3.46 20.94
CA PRO A 321 10.64 2.53 22.03
C PRO A 321 11.55 1.31 22.07
N ALA A 322 11.80 0.68 20.91
CA ALA A 322 12.62 -0.53 20.80
C ALA A 322 14.03 -0.37 21.39
N LYS A 323 14.68 0.78 21.11
CA LYS A 323 16.03 1.07 21.61
C LYS A 323 16.07 1.21 23.14
N ILE A 324 15.01 1.71 23.74
CA ILE A 324 14.91 1.85 25.19
C ILE A 324 14.77 0.48 25.83
N GLU A 325 13.93 -0.38 25.25
CA GLU A 325 13.76 -1.76 25.70
C GLU A 325 15.04 -2.59 25.57
N GLU A 326 15.77 -2.45 24.46
CA GLU A 326 17.07 -3.09 24.25
C GLU A 326 18.10 -2.64 25.29
N LEU A 327 18.18 -1.33 25.55
CA LEU A 327 19.07 -0.77 26.57
C LEU A 327 18.76 -1.33 27.96
N ARG A 328 17.48 -1.38 28.35
CA ARG A 328 17.07 -1.90 29.66
C ARG A 328 17.48 -3.36 29.84
N LYS A 329 17.25 -4.20 28.83
CA LYS A 329 17.67 -5.61 28.85
C LYS A 329 19.18 -5.74 29.06
N GLU A 330 19.97 -4.88 28.43
CA GLU A 330 21.43 -4.91 28.57
C GLU A 330 21.92 -4.36 29.93
N LEU A 331 21.18 -3.43 30.54
CA LEU A 331 21.44 -2.94 31.90
C LEU A 331 21.12 -4.02 32.96
N GLU A 332 20.09 -4.84 32.71
CA GLU A 332 19.67 -5.93 33.60
C GLU A 332 20.58 -7.18 33.50
N SER A 333 21.19 -7.42 32.33
CA SER A 333 22.00 -8.61 32.05
C SER A 333 23.41 -8.55 32.67
N LYS A 334 23.53 -8.22 33.96
CA LYS A 334 24.78 -7.98 34.69
C LYS A 334 25.93 -8.92 34.33
#